data_AF-A0A959Y298-F1
#
_entry.id   AF-A0A959Y298-F1
#
_cell.length_a   1.000
_cell.length_b   1.000
_cell.length_c   1.000
_cell.angle_alpha   90.00
_cell.angle_beta   90.00
_cell.angle_gamma   90.00
#
_symmetry.space_group_name_H-M   'P 1'
#
loop_
_entity.id
_entity.type
_entity.pdbx_description
1 polymer ?
#
loop_
_entity_poly.entity_id
_entity_poly.type
_entity_poly.pdbx_seq_one_letter_code
_entity_poly.pdbx_strand_id
1 'polypeptide(L)'
;MDDTLHRIQRHFTPRNARLALTVIALLSLGFGLALRNVRLDHDFERFFPTDDPELDRYLAFRERFGNDNDFLLIAAGHAPSVFQGDFLRRVGGLAGDLRGLPDVVSVTSPTDLEDVRVTPAG
;
A
#
# COMPACT_ATOMS: atom_id res chain seq x y z
N MET A 1 -17.84 46.72 -15.20
CA MET A 1 -17.34 45.37 -14.86
C MET A 1 -18.18 44.28 -15.54
N ASP A 2 -18.94 44.62 -16.60
CA ASP A 2 -19.97 43.73 -17.17
C ASP A 2 -19.67 43.23 -18.60
N ASP A 3 -18.79 43.90 -19.35
CA ASP A 3 -18.48 43.52 -20.74
C ASP A 3 -17.75 42.16 -20.85
N THR A 4 -16.95 41.82 -19.84
CA THR A 4 -16.23 40.53 -19.77
C THR A 4 -17.19 39.35 -19.65
N LEU A 5 -18.30 39.53 -18.92
CA LEU A 5 -19.30 38.48 -18.70
C LEU A 5 -20.10 38.21 -19.99
N HIS A 6 -20.48 39.24 -20.72
CA HIS A 6 -21.21 39.09 -21.99
C HIS A 6 -20.37 38.42 -23.09
N ARG A 7 -19.06 38.64 -23.12
CA ARG A 7 -18.16 38.01 -24.10
C ARG A 7 -18.05 36.49 -23.90
N ILE A 8 -18.07 36.05 -22.64
CA ILE A 8 -18.09 34.63 -22.26
C ILE A 8 -19.45 34.00 -22.57
N GLN A 9 -20.54 34.76 -22.35
CA GLN A 9 -21.90 34.26 -22.58
C GLN A 9 -22.22 33.92 -24.03
N ARG A 10 -21.60 34.62 -24.99
CA ARG A 10 -21.81 34.35 -26.43
C ARG A 10 -21.33 32.97 -26.86
N HIS A 11 -20.46 32.33 -26.07
CA HIS A 11 -19.97 30.98 -26.33
C HIS A 11 -20.84 29.89 -25.68
N PHE A 12 -21.82 30.21 -24.83
CA PHE A 12 -22.77 29.25 -24.24
C PHE A 12 -23.89 28.86 -25.22
N THR A 13 -23.50 28.33 -26.37
CA THR A 13 -24.41 27.68 -27.32
C THR A 13 -24.39 26.17 -27.06
N PRO A 14 -25.49 25.41 -27.21
CA PRO A 14 -25.52 23.96 -26.96
C PRO A 14 -24.45 23.17 -27.74
N ARG A 15 -24.00 23.67 -28.89
CA ARG A 15 -22.93 23.07 -29.70
C ARG A 15 -21.54 23.20 -29.04
N ASN A 16 -21.24 24.36 -28.46
CA ASN A 16 -19.98 24.61 -27.76
C ASN A 16 -19.97 23.91 -26.39
N ALA A 17 -21.13 23.83 -25.74
CA ALA A 17 -21.28 23.05 -24.51
C ALA A 17 -20.98 21.57 -24.74
N ARG A 18 -21.52 20.96 -25.81
CA ARG A 18 -21.18 19.57 -26.19
C ARG A 18 -19.69 19.40 -26.49
N LEU A 19 -19.09 20.33 -27.23
CA LEU A 19 -17.66 20.28 -27.55
C LEU A 19 -16.79 20.40 -26.29
N ALA A 20 -17.12 21.31 -25.38
CA ALA A 20 -16.44 21.45 -24.09
C ALA A 20 -16.59 20.18 -23.25
N LEU A 21 -17.78 19.59 -23.16
CA LEU A 21 -18.01 18.34 -22.44
C LEU A 21 -17.22 17.17 -23.05
N THR A 22 -17.15 17.07 -24.38
CA THR A 22 -16.34 16.05 -25.05
C THR A 22 -14.85 16.24 -24.75
N VAL A 23 -14.35 17.48 -24.78
CA VAL A 23 -12.94 17.77 -24.43
C VAL A 23 -12.65 17.40 -22.98
N ILE A 24 -13.51 17.79 -22.04
CA ILE A 24 -13.38 17.42 -20.63
C ILE A 24 -13.39 15.90 -20.47
N ALA A 25 -14.30 15.19 -21.14
CA ALA A 25 -14.38 13.74 -21.07
C ALA A 25 -13.10 13.06 -21.61
N LEU A 26 -12.54 13.55 -22.72
CA LEU A 26 -11.28 13.04 -23.28
C LEU A 26 -10.09 13.31 -22.37
N LEU A 27 -10.02 14.50 -21.76
CA LEU A 27 -8.97 14.83 -20.79
C LEU A 27 -9.07 13.97 -19.53
N SER A 28 -10.27 13.79 -18.99
CA SER A 28 -10.52 12.91 -17.84
C SER A 28 -10.13 11.46 -18.14
N LEU A 29 -10.43 10.96 -19.35
CA LEU A 29 -10.02 9.62 -19.76
C LEU A 29 -8.49 9.52 -19.89
N GLY A 30 -7.85 10.55 -20.45
CA GLY A 30 -6.39 10.64 -20.53
C GLY A 30 -5.72 10.58 -19.15
N PHE A 31 -6.21 11.35 -18.18
CA PHE A 31 -5.73 11.29 -16.79
C PHE A 31 -6.05 9.95 -16.12
N GLY A 32 -7.20 9.33 -16.43
CA GLY A 32 -7.54 7.99 -15.95
C GLY A 32 -6.57 6.91 -16.44
N LEU A 33 -6.00 7.06 -17.63
CA LEU A 33 -4.94 6.15 -18.11
C LEU A 33 -3.63 6.32 -17.33
N ALA A 34 -3.31 7.53 -16.87
CA ALA A 34 -2.14 7.79 -16.03
C ALA A 34 -2.26 7.16 -14.64
N LEU A 35 -3.48 6.89 -14.17
CA LEU A 35 -3.74 6.22 -12.89
C LEU A 35 -3.20 4.78 -12.84
N ARG A 36 -2.93 4.14 -13.98
CA ARG A 36 -2.33 2.80 -14.05
C ARG A 36 -0.92 2.73 -13.46
N ASN A 37 -0.23 3.86 -13.38
CA ASN A 37 1.13 3.94 -12.85
C ASN A 37 1.17 4.45 -11.40
N VAL A 38 0.01 4.57 -10.73
CA VAL A 38 -0.04 4.95 -9.32
C VAL A 38 0.57 3.82 -8.51
N ARG A 39 1.73 4.09 -7.93
CA ARG A 39 2.38 3.23 -6.94
C ARG A 39 2.00 3.75 -5.57
N LEU A 40 1.49 2.87 -4.71
CA LEU A 40 1.33 3.17 -3.29
C LEU A 40 2.72 3.18 -2.68
N ASP A 41 3.18 4.37 -2.32
CA ASP A 41 4.43 4.55 -1.60
C ASP A 41 4.10 4.52 -0.10
N HIS A 42 4.50 3.44 0.57
CA HIS A 42 4.28 3.23 2.00
C HIS A 42 5.49 3.65 2.85
N ASP A 43 6.47 4.31 2.23
CA ASP A 43 7.62 4.88 2.92
C ASP A 43 7.18 6.18 3.64
N PHE A 44 6.79 6.02 4.91
CA PHE A 44 6.43 7.13 5.81
C PHE A 44 7.60 8.10 6.01
N GLU A 45 8.81 7.68 5.66
CA GLU A 45 10.02 8.43 5.86
C GLU A 45 10.17 9.56 4.82
N ARG A 46 9.41 9.53 3.72
CA ARG A 46 9.26 10.68 2.78
C ARG A 46 8.63 11.92 3.40
N PHE A 47 8.03 11.80 4.59
CA PHE A 47 7.54 12.94 5.35
C PHE A 47 8.63 13.62 6.18
N PHE A 48 9.83 13.02 6.31
CA PHE A 48 10.92 13.61 7.08
C PHE A 48 11.72 14.64 6.27
N PRO A 49 12.20 15.74 6.90
CA PRO A 49 13.07 16.71 6.24
C PRO A 49 14.40 16.06 5.84
N THR A 50 14.86 16.33 4.61
CA THR A 50 16.08 15.71 4.05
C THR A 50 17.40 16.20 4.65
N ASP A 51 17.39 17.30 5.40
CA ASP A 51 18.59 17.94 5.99
C ASP A 51 18.68 17.73 7.52
N ASP A 52 18.44 16.51 8.00
CA ASP A 52 18.60 16.16 9.42
C ASP A 52 19.72 15.12 9.62
N PRO A 53 20.78 15.40 10.40
CA PRO A 53 21.80 14.41 10.72
C PRO A 53 21.27 13.16 11.47
N GLU A 54 20.08 13.21 12.06
CA GLU A 54 19.40 12.01 12.58
C GLU A 54 18.88 11.10 11.46
N LEU A 55 18.50 11.65 10.30
CA LEU A 55 18.04 10.87 9.14
C LEU A 55 19.17 9.96 8.62
N ASP A 56 20.39 10.47 8.52
CA ASP A 56 21.57 9.68 8.10
C ASP A 56 21.81 8.49 9.04
N ARG A 57 21.65 8.71 10.35
CA ARG A 57 21.84 7.68 11.37
C ARG A 57 20.74 6.62 11.32
N TYR A 58 19.51 7.03 11.04
CA TYR A 58 18.36 6.14 10.82
C TYR A 58 18.51 5.33 9.53
N LEU A 59 18.93 5.95 8.41
CA LEU A 59 19.16 5.28 7.13
C LEU A 59 20.27 4.22 7.24
N ALA A 60 21.38 4.54 7.92
CA ALA A 60 22.47 3.58 8.17
C ALA A 60 22.05 2.41 9.07
N PHE A 61 21.14 2.63 10.02
CA PHE A 61 20.52 1.56 10.80
C PHE A 61 19.63 0.67 9.92
N ARG A 62 18.74 1.27 9.11
CA ARG A 62 17.86 0.55 8.17
C ARG A 62 18.63 -0.29 7.17
N GLU A 63 19.75 0.19 6.63
CA GLU A 63 20.57 -0.58 5.70
C GLU A 63 21.16 -1.85 6.33
N ARG A 64 21.42 -1.84 7.64
CA ARG A 64 21.94 -3.01 8.38
C ARG A 64 20.84 -3.95 8.87
N PHE A 65 19.66 -3.44 9.21
CA PHE A 65 18.61 -4.22 9.88
C PHE A 65 17.35 -4.46 9.04
N GLY A 66 17.24 -3.83 7.87
CA GLY A 66 16.07 -3.91 6.98
C GLY A 66 15.01 -2.84 7.28
N ASN A 67 14.07 -2.67 6.35
CA ASN A 67 12.89 -1.84 6.54
C ASN A 67 11.82 -2.64 7.29
N ASP A 68 11.37 -2.16 8.44
CA ASP A 68 10.41 -2.87 9.31
C ASP A 68 8.94 -2.70 8.83
N ASN A 69 8.74 -2.22 7.59
CA ASN A 69 7.44 -1.81 7.07
C ASN A 69 6.96 -2.60 5.84
N ASP A 70 7.72 -3.58 5.35
CA ASP A 70 7.40 -4.34 4.13
C ASP A 70 6.77 -5.72 4.44
N PHE A 71 5.81 -5.79 5.36
CA PHE A 71 5.08 -7.02 5.67
C PHE A 71 3.57 -6.84 5.80
N LEU A 72 2.82 -7.91 5.51
CA LEU A 72 1.38 -7.98 5.68
C LEU A 72 1.03 -8.81 6.93
N LEU A 73 0.28 -8.22 7.87
CA LEU A 73 -0.27 -8.94 9.00
C LEU A 73 -1.67 -9.48 8.68
N ILE A 74 -1.87 -10.78 8.88
CA ILE A 74 -3.15 -11.45 8.71
C ILE A 74 -3.62 -11.98 10.06
N ALA A 75 -4.75 -11.47 10.54
CA ALA A 75 -5.38 -11.95 11.78
C ALA A 75 -6.50 -12.95 11.46
N ALA A 76 -6.44 -14.14 12.07
CA ALA A 76 -7.47 -15.16 11.98
C ALA A 76 -8.02 -15.49 13.37
N GLY A 77 -9.33 -15.40 13.54
CA GLY A 77 -10.01 -15.70 14.80
C GLY A 77 -10.93 -16.93 14.69
N HIS A 78 -11.11 -17.66 15.79
CA HIS A 78 -12.04 -18.77 15.87
C HIS A 78 -12.68 -18.89 17.24
N ALA A 79 -14.00 -19.07 17.27
CA ALA A 79 -14.78 -19.28 18.49
C ALA A 79 -15.18 -20.77 18.62
N PRO A 80 -15.19 -21.35 19.84
CA PRO A 80 -14.87 -20.73 21.13
C PRO A 80 -13.36 -20.49 21.38
N SER A 81 -12.45 -21.05 20.57
CA SER A 81 -11.00 -20.93 20.82
C SER A 81 -10.18 -21.04 19.54
N VAL A 82 -9.10 -20.27 19.45
CA VAL A 82 -8.08 -20.34 18.41
C VAL A 82 -7.14 -21.55 18.56
N PHE A 83 -7.19 -22.25 19.69
CA PHE A 83 -6.34 -23.43 19.94
C PHE A 83 -6.96 -24.74 19.43
N GLN A 84 -8.06 -24.67 18.67
CA GLN A 84 -8.66 -25.85 18.07
C GLN A 84 -7.75 -26.41 16.97
N GLY A 85 -7.43 -27.71 17.05
CA GLY A 85 -6.52 -28.36 16.11
C GLY A 85 -6.94 -28.22 14.63
N ASP A 86 -8.23 -28.32 14.33
CA ASP A 86 -8.74 -28.14 12.97
C ASP A 86 -8.53 -26.71 12.44
N PHE A 87 -8.66 -25.71 13.31
CA PHE A 87 -8.39 -24.33 12.97
C PHE A 87 -6.89 -24.11 12.75
N LEU A 88 -6.04 -24.60 13.66
CA LEU A 88 -4.58 -24.49 13.53
C LEU A 88 -4.06 -25.20 12.26
N ARG A 89 -4.62 -26.35 11.88
CA ARG A 89 -4.28 -27.02 10.61
C ARG A 89 -4.63 -26.16 9.39
N ARG A 90 -5.76 -25.47 9.40
CA ARG A 90 -6.13 -24.53 8.32
C ARG A 90 -5.22 -23.32 8.28
N VAL A 91 -4.84 -22.77 9.44
CA VAL A 91 -3.88 -21.66 9.53
C VAL A 91 -2.51 -22.08 8.99
N GLY A 92 -2.02 -23.27 9.36
CA GLY A 92 -0.77 -23.82 8.83
C GLY A 92 -0.84 -24.08 7.32
N GLY A 93 -1.97 -24.58 6.81
CA GLY A 93 -2.21 -24.75 5.38
C GLY A 93 -2.15 -23.42 4.62
N LEU A 94 -2.85 -22.40 5.11
CA LEU A 94 -2.80 -21.04 4.56
C LEU A 94 -1.37 -20.48 4.54
N ALA A 95 -0.62 -20.65 5.62
CA ALA A 95 0.78 -20.22 5.66
C ALA A 95 1.63 -20.93 4.60
N GLY A 96 1.40 -22.23 4.38
CA GLY A 96 2.03 -23.00 3.30
C GLY A 96 1.66 -22.49 1.90
N ASP A 97 0.39 -22.22 1.65
CA ASP A 97 -0.09 -21.70 0.37
C ASP A 97 0.51 -20.32 0.06
N LEU A 98 0.59 -19.44 1.06
CA LEU A 98 1.19 -18.11 0.93
C LEU A 98 2.68 -18.15 0.60
N ARG A 99 3.43 -19.12 1.14
CA ARG A 99 4.85 -19.34 0.78
C ARG A 99 5.05 -19.73 -0.67
N GLY A 100 4.04 -20.33 -1.30
CA GLY A 100 4.10 -20.76 -2.70
C GLY A 100 3.82 -19.64 -3.70
N LEU A 101 3.39 -18.45 -3.25
CA LEU A 101 3.07 -17.34 -4.13
C LEU A 101 4.34 -16.68 -4.71
N PRO A 102 4.30 -16.21 -5.96
CA PRO A 102 5.38 -15.40 -6.50
C PRO A 102 5.56 -14.13 -5.65
N ASP A 103 6.81 -13.68 -5.51
CA ASP A 103 7.21 -12.47 -4.79
C ASP A 103 7.06 -12.51 -3.26
N VAL A 104 6.59 -13.61 -2.67
CA VAL A 104 6.61 -13.81 -1.21
C VAL A 104 7.99 -14.30 -0.77
N VAL A 105 8.71 -13.46 -0.01
CA VAL A 105 10.07 -13.78 0.49
C VAL A 105 10.03 -14.69 1.70
N SER A 106 9.08 -14.46 2.62
CA SER A 106 8.96 -15.22 3.86
C SER A 106 7.54 -15.16 4.42
N VAL A 107 7.13 -16.22 5.11
CA VAL A 107 5.88 -16.26 5.88
C VAL A 107 6.18 -16.80 7.26
N THR A 108 5.78 -16.06 8.29
CA THR A 108 5.89 -16.45 9.70
C THR A 108 4.49 -16.72 10.25
N SER A 109 4.24 -17.93 10.74
CA SER A 109 2.95 -18.32 11.32
C SER A 109 3.12 -18.79 12.77
N PRO A 110 2.12 -18.58 13.65
CA PRO A 110 2.13 -19.16 14.99
C PRO A 110 2.27 -20.70 15.01
N THR A 111 1.96 -21.37 13.90
CA THR A 111 2.01 -22.83 13.78
C THR A 111 3.41 -23.39 13.45
N ASP A 112 4.33 -22.55 13.00
CA ASP A 112 5.68 -22.93 12.58
C ASP A 112 6.77 -21.99 13.14
N LEU A 113 6.41 -21.19 14.14
CA LEU A 113 7.34 -20.32 14.83
C LEU A 113 8.32 -21.14 15.67
N GLU A 114 9.61 -21.06 15.34
CA GLU A 114 10.69 -21.63 16.12
C GLU A 114 11.35 -20.55 16.98
N ASP A 115 11.45 -20.79 18.29
CA ASP A 115 12.10 -19.89 19.25
C ASP A 115 13.36 -20.57 19.81
N VAL A 116 14.52 -19.94 19.60
CA VAL A 116 15.80 -20.45 20.11
C VAL A 116 15.93 -20.08 21.59
N ARG A 117 15.78 -21.08 22.46
CA ARG A 117 15.93 -20.90 23.90
C ARG A 117 17.32 -21.32 24.36
N VAL A 118 18.21 -20.34 24.55
CA VAL A 118 19.49 -20.55 25.23
C VAL A 118 19.21 -20.73 26.73
N THR A 119 19.58 -21.90 27.26
CA THR A 119 19.43 -22.16 28.70
C THR A 119 20.75 -21.89 29.42
N PRO A 120 20.78 -21.73 30.76
CA PRO A 120 22.03 -21.53 31.50
C PRO A 120 23.08 -22.63 31.30
N ALA A 121 22.68 -23.80 30.77
CA ALA A 121 23.57 -24.91 30.46
C ALA A 121 24.20 -24.85 29.05
N GLY A 122 23.86 -23.83 28.25
CA GLY A 122 24.13 -23.79 26.81
C GLY A 122 22.93 -24.29 26.03
#